data_AF-A0A8S3IG24-F1
#
_entry.id   AF-A0A8S3IG24-F1
#
_cell.length_a   1.000
_cell.length_b   1.000
_cell.length_c   1.000
_cell.angle_alpha   90.00
_cell.angle_beta   90.00
_cell.angle_gamma   90.00
#
_symmetry.space_group_name_H-M   'P 1'
#
loop_
_entity.id
_entity.type
_entity.pdbx_description
1 polymer ?
#
loop_
_entity_poly.entity_id
_entity_poly.type
_entity_poly.pdbx_seq_one_letter_code
_entity_poly.pdbx_strand_id
1 'polypeptide(L)'
;IPVSSGLNKGDHIIYVESRNVQQSTFQNIVDLIKRTFDENGQLTLVVLTGPAYHELKRRGGYLEMKPFSFQSTETENMKPRLCKLKLSVDDYDFGFTLKRSGVLFVQSVEPNSLADLYNIKEDDVVLELNGHDIKALSMNKISEMIESSKQTRELEILVIDPAGYEFSITHAIPINSHLPFVEIKAEPGKIIDRI
;
A
#
# COMPACT_ATOMS: atom_id res chain seq x y z
N ILE A 1 -25.14 -11.11 -11.32
CA ILE A 1 -24.02 -12.01 -11.67
C ILE A 1 -22.94 -11.73 -10.64
N PRO A 2 -22.59 -12.65 -9.73
CA PRO A 2 -21.53 -12.36 -8.78
C PRO A 2 -20.24 -12.29 -9.57
N VAL A 3 -19.59 -11.12 -9.56
CA VAL A 3 -18.24 -10.94 -10.06
C VAL A 3 -17.40 -11.91 -9.24
N SER A 4 -16.85 -12.94 -9.86
CA SER A 4 -15.96 -13.87 -9.17
C SER A 4 -14.85 -13.05 -8.54
N SER A 5 -14.73 -13.05 -7.22
CA SER A 5 -13.77 -12.27 -6.45
C SER A 5 -12.30 -12.65 -6.71
N GLY A 6 -12.01 -13.42 -7.76
CA GLY A 6 -10.71 -13.99 -8.08
C GLY A 6 -10.29 -15.13 -7.15
N LEU A 7 -11.06 -15.44 -6.10
CA LEU A 7 -10.75 -16.48 -5.13
C LEU A 7 -10.94 -17.87 -5.72
N ASN A 8 -9.90 -18.69 -5.60
CA ASN A 8 -9.88 -20.07 -6.07
C ASN A 8 -9.66 -21.04 -4.91
N LYS A 9 -10.14 -22.27 -5.10
CA LYS A 9 -9.80 -23.37 -4.19
C LYS A 9 -8.28 -23.54 -4.17
N GLY A 10 -7.69 -23.48 -2.97
CA GLY A 10 -6.25 -23.58 -2.77
C GLY A 10 -5.55 -22.25 -2.53
N ASP A 11 -6.26 -21.13 -2.63
CA ASP A 11 -5.75 -19.85 -2.17
C ASP A 11 -5.63 -19.83 -0.64
N HIS A 12 -4.58 -19.21 -0.16
CA HIS A 12 -4.26 -19.08 1.26
C HIS A 12 -4.58 -17.68 1.73
N ILE A 13 -5.49 -17.56 2.70
CA ILE A 13 -5.82 -16.28 3.33
C ILE A 13 -4.67 -15.89 4.25
N ILE A 14 -4.09 -14.73 3.99
CA ILE A 14 -2.98 -14.17 4.78
C ILE A 14 -3.52 -13.13 5.76
N TYR A 15 -4.39 -12.25 5.27
CA TYR A 15 -5.04 -11.23 6.08
C TYR A 15 -6.56 -11.26 5.87
N VAL A 16 -7.27 -11.03 6.97
CA VAL A 16 -8.69 -10.69 6.99
C VAL A 16 -8.78 -9.26 7.53
N GLU A 17 -9.25 -8.33 6.70
CA GLU A 17 -9.05 -6.90 6.91
C GLU A 17 -7.56 -6.62 7.18
N SER A 18 -7.24 -5.94 8.28
CA SER A 18 -5.87 -5.64 8.69
C SER A 18 -5.24 -6.70 9.60
N ARG A 19 -5.89 -7.85 9.83
CA ARG A 19 -5.43 -8.86 10.80
C ARG A 19 -4.73 -10.03 10.11
N ASN A 20 -3.48 -10.30 10.47
CA ASN A 20 -2.78 -11.51 10.01
C ASN A 20 -3.48 -12.73 10.62
N VAL A 21 -3.89 -13.67 9.77
CA VAL A 21 -4.62 -14.88 10.20
C VAL A 21 -3.84 -16.17 10.01
N GLN A 22 -2.56 -16.10 9.63
CA GLN A 22 -1.77 -17.28 9.26
C GLN A 22 -1.53 -18.25 10.42
N GLN A 23 -1.58 -17.75 11.66
CA GLN A 23 -1.46 -18.55 12.88
C GLN A 23 -2.82 -18.80 13.55
N SER A 24 -3.93 -18.32 12.96
CA SER A 24 -5.27 -18.53 13.49
C SER A 24 -5.81 -19.91 13.13
N THR A 25 -6.65 -20.46 14.01
CA THR A 25 -7.38 -21.71 13.71
C THR A 25 -8.42 -21.45 12.61
N PHE A 26 -8.76 -22.50 11.86
CA PHE A 26 -9.79 -22.42 10.83
C PHE A 26 -11.11 -21.83 11.36
N GLN A 27 -11.56 -22.27 12.53
CA GLN A 27 -12.79 -21.78 13.14
C GLN A 27 -12.73 -20.29 13.46
N ASN A 28 -11.62 -19.82 14.04
CA ASN A 28 -11.43 -18.40 14.35
C ASN A 28 -11.45 -17.54 13.08
N ILE A 29 -10.89 -18.03 11.97
CA ILE A 29 -10.91 -17.34 10.68
C ILE A 29 -12.34 -17.26 10.14
N VAL A 30 -13.09 -18.37 10.18
CA VAL A 30 -14.48 -18.43 9.73
C VAL A 30 -15.36 -17.47 10.54
N ASP A 31 -15.23 -17.48 11.87
CA ASP A 31 -16.03 -16.62 12.74
C ASP A 31 -15.67 -15.14 12.55
N LEU A 32 -14.39 -14.82 12.34
CA LEU A 32 -13.95 -13.47 12.01
C LEU A 32 -14.56 -12.99 10.70
N ILE A 33 -14.48 -13.79 9.63
CA ILE A 33 -15.03 -13.46 8.32
C ILE A 33 -16.53 -13.22 8.40
N LYS A 34 -17.28 -14.12 9.04
CA LYS A 34 -18.74 -14.00 9.20
C LYS A 34 -19.10 -12.72 9.94
N ARG A 35 -18.51 -12.50 11.11
CA ARG A 35 -18.78 -11.31 11.91
C ARG A 35 -18.46 -10.02 11.14
N THR A 36 -17.30 -9.95 10.48
CA THR A 36 -16.92 -8.76 9.69
C THR A 36 -17.91 -8.49 8.56
N PHE A 37 -18.35 -9.53 7.85
CA PHE A 37 -19.33 -9.36 6.78
C PHE A 37 -20.71 -8.98 7.31
N ASP A 38 -21.16 -9.59 8.41
CA ASP A 38 -22.45 -9.28 9.05
C ASP A 38 -22.48 -7.82 9.58
N GLU A 39 -21.36 -7.33 10.09
CA GLU A 39 -21.21 -5.95 10.61
C GLU A 39 -21.09 -4.91 9.48
N ASN A 40 -20.26 -5.17 8.47
CA ASN A 40 -19.86 -4.14 7.50
C ASN A 40 -20.51 -4.30 6.11
N GLY A 41 -21.13 -5.44 5.82
CA GLY A 41 -21.62 -5.78 4.48
C GLY A 41 -20.54 -5.99 3.42
N GLN A 42 -19.26 -5.85 3.81
CA GLN A 42 -18.09 -5.98 2.94
C GLN A 42 -16.93 -6.64 3.70
N LEU A 43 -16.01 -7.23 2.94
CA LEU A 43 -14.85 -7.94 3.47
C LEU A 43 -13.65 -7.73 2.55
N THR A 44 -12.51 -7.32 3.11
CA THR A 44 -11.23 -7.28 2.41
C THR A 44 -10.39 -8.48 2.80
N LEU A 45 -9.96 -9.26 1.82
CA LEU A 45 -9.05 -10.40 2.01
C LEU A 45 -7.77 -10.17 1.23
N VAL A 46 -6.63 -10.41 1.88
CA VAL A 46 -5.35 -10.57 1.19
C VAL A 46 -5.09 -12.07 1.09
N VAL A 47 -5.08 -12.60 -0.13
CA VAL A 47 -4.84 -14.01 -0.40
C VAL A 47 -3.61 -14.21 -1.28
N LEU A 48 -2.98 -15.37 -1.12
CA LEU A 48 -1.95 -15.85 -2.04
C LEU A 48 -2.46 -17.11 -2.74
N THR A 49 -2.17 -17.25 -4.03
CA THR A 49 -2.39 -18.53 -4.70
C THR A 49 -1.55 -19.61 -4.04
N GLY A 50 -2.00 -20.87 -4.08
CA GLY A 50 -1.24 -21.99 -3.54
C GLY A 50 0.25 -21.99 -3.95
N PRO A 51 0.58 -21.86 -5.25
CA PRO A 51 1.97 -21.75 -5.70
C PRO A 51 2.73 -20.56 -5.08
N ALA A 52 2.12 -19.37 -5.02
CA ALA A 52 2.75 -18.19 -4.43
C ALA A 52 3.00 -18.36 -2.93
N TYR A 53 2.03 -18.92 -2.20
CA TYR A 53 2.17 -19.22 -0.79
C TYR A 53 3.35 -20.17 -0.52
N HIS A 54 3.46 -21.26 -1.29
CA HIS A 54 4.55 -22.23 -1.12
C HIS A 54 5.93 -21.64 -1.45
N GLU A 55 6.02 -20.77 -2.47
CA GLU A 55 7.26 -20.08 -2.81
C GLU A 55 7.70 -19.14 -1.68
N LEU A 56 6.79 -18.29 -1.21
CA LEU A 56 7.08 -17.31 -0.16
C LEU A 56 7.41 -17.98 1.17
N LYS A 57 6.72 -19.08 1.50
CA LYS A 57 7.03 -19.89 2.69
C LYS A 57 8.46 -20.41 2.69
N ARG A 58 8.94 -20.88 1.54
CA ARG A 58 10.29 -21.44 1.42
C ARG A 58 11.37 -20.38 1.58
N ARG A 59 11.11 -19.16 1.15
CA ARG A 59 12.05 -18.03 1.22
C ARG A 59 12.03 -17.29 2.56
N GLY A 60 11.17 -17.68 3.49
CA GLY A 60 10.96 -16.93 4.74
C GLY A 60 10.42 -15.52 4.50
N GLY A 61 9.68 -15.32 3.39
CA GLY A 61 9.19 -14.00 2.99
C GLY A 61 7.98 -13.53 3.80
N TYR A 62 7.07 -12.84 3.12
CA TYR A 62 5.80 -12.22 3.57
C TYR A 62 4.93 -12.89 4.65
N LEU A 63 5.23 -14.12 5.09
CA LEU A 63 4.43 -14.87 6.06
C LEU A 63 4.70 -14.47 7.53
N GLU A 64 5.53 -13.47 7.79
CA GLU A 64 5.74 -12.94 9.12
C GLU A 64 4.74 -11.83 9.44
N MET A 65 4.30 -11.73 10.70
CA MET A 65 3.28 -10.76 11.12
C MET A 65 3.66 -9.30 10.88
N LYS A 66 4.96 -8.99 10.89
CA LYS A 66 5.52 -7.66 10.72
C LYS A 66 6.88 -7.79 10.00
N PRO A 67 6.90 -7.90 8.67
CA PRO A 67 8.12 -8.19 7.93
C PRO A 67 9.19 -7.09 8.06
N PHE A 68 8.79 -5.86 8.42
CA PHE A 68 9.71 -4.74 8.69
C PHE A 68 10.11 -4.59 10.16
N SER A 69 9.72 -5.49 11.07
CA SER A 69 9.99 -5.36 12.52
C SER A 69 11.24 -6.07 13.03
N PHE A 70 11.94 -6.80 12.16
CA PHE A 70 13.01 -7.73 12.57
C PHE A 70 14.37 -7.06 12.83
N GLN A 71 14.56 -5.81 12.43
CA GLN A 71 15.82 -5.10 12.67
C GLN A 71 15.52 -3.68 13.17
N SER A 72 16.42 -3.22 14.06
CA SER A 72 16.43 -2.02 14.90
C SER A 72 15.90 -0.71 14.27
N THR A 73 15.85 0.34 15.09
CA THR A 73 15.45 1.75 14.87
C THR A 73 15.69 2.42 13.49
N GLU A 74 16.40 1.78 12.57
CA GLU A 74 16.63 2.20 11.18
C GLU A 74 15.50 1.75 10.20
N THR A 75 14.68 0.76 10.58
CA THR A 75 13.61 0.20 9.71
C THR A 75 12.33 1.02 9.66
N GLU A 76 12.22 2.09 10.46
CA GLU A 76 10.99 2.90 10.52
C GLU A 76 10.66 3.56 9.17
N ASN A 77 11.69 3.97 8.42
CA ASN A 77 11.53 4.55 7.08
C ASN A 77 11.24 3.51 6.00
N MET A 78 11.51 2.22 6.25
CA MET A 78 11.39 1.15 5.26
C MET A 78 9.94 0.71 5.02
N LYS A 79 8.99 1.16 5.84
CA LYS A 79 7.59 0.82 5.64
C LYS A 79 6.99 1.60 4.47
N PRO A 80 6.16 0.96 3.63
CA PRO A 80 5.40 1.68 2.63
C PRO A 80 4.46 2.71 3.27
N ARG A 81 4.30 3.85 2.61
CA ARG A 81 3.46 4.97 3.03
C ARG A 81 2.37 5.18 1.99
N LEU A 82 1.11 5.07 2.40
CA LEU A 82 -0.03 5.46 1.59
C LEU A 82 -0.39 6.90 1.94
N CYS A 83 -0.09 7.83 1.04
CA CYS A 83 -0.37 9.24 1.19
C CYS A 83 -1.65 9.59 0.44
N LYS A 84 -2.61 10.21 1.12
CA LYS A 84 -3.91 10.63 0.55
C LYS A 84 -4.00 12.15 0.49
N LEU A 85 -3.51 12.73 -0.60
CA LEU A 85 -3.36 14.16 -0.78
C LEU A 85 -4.67 14.76 -1.29
N LYS A 86 -5.00 15.96 -0.79
CA LYS A 86 -6.17 16.72 -1.20
C LYS A 86 -5.79 18.18 -1.44
N LEU A 87 -6.01 18.66 -2.66
CA LEU A 87 -5.75 20.05 -3.02
C LEU A 87 -6.84 20.96 -2.45
N SER A 88 -6.46 22.00 -1.71
CA SER A 88 -7.35 23.10 -1.32
C SER A 88 -7.62 24.04 -2.49
N VAL A 89 -8.72 24.81 -2.50
CA VAL A 89 -9.17 25.61 -3.65
C VAL A 89 -8.05 26.42 -4.32
N ASP A 90 -7.10 26.91 -3.54
CA ASP A 90 -5.97 27.73 -3.98
C ASP A 90 -4.74 26.93 -4.44
N ASP A 91 -4.71 25.62 -4.20
CA ASP A 91 -3.66 24.71 -4.66
C ASP A 91 -3.93 24.21 -6.09
N TYR A 92 -2.87 24.15 -6.89
CA TYR A 92 -2.88 23.68 -8.28
C TYR A 92 -2.07 22.40 -8.51
N ASP A 93 -1.14 22.08 -7.60
CA ASP A 93 -0.27 20.91 -7.71
C ASP A 93 -0.03 20.26 -6.33
N PHE A 94 0.35 18.99 -6.34
CA PHE A 94 0.70 18.20 -5.17
C PHE A 94 2.14 18.46 -4.70
N GLY A 95 2.98 19.11 -5.53
CA GLY A 95 4.32 19.58 -5.18
C GLY A 95 5.41 18.51 -5.23
N PHE A 96 5.35 17.62 -6.22
CA PHE A 96 6.41 16.65 -6.49
C PHE A 96 6.58 16.40 -7.98
N THR A 97 7.75 15.89 -8.38
CA THR A 97 8.00 15.41 -9.75
C THR A 97 8.38 13.94 -9.74
N LEU A 98 8.14 13.24 -10.86
CA LEU A 98 8.42 11.82 -11.01
C LEU A 98 9.41 11.56 -12.14
N LYS A 99 10.27 10.55 -11.94
CA LYS A 99 11.20 10.05 -12.96
C LYS A 99 11.21 8.52 -12.97
N ARG A 100 11.49 7.94 -14.13
CA ARG A 100 11.62 6.48 -14.29
C ARG A 100 13.04 6.10 -14.71
N SER A 101 13.63 5.17 -13.97
CA SER A 101 14.90 4.51 -14.29
C SER A 101 14.87 3.09 -13.73
N GLY A 102 14.35 2.15 -14.51
CA GLY A 102 13.98 0.81 -14.02
C GLY A 102 12.68 0.83 -13.20
N VAL A 103 12.69 1.56 -12.09
CA VAL A 103 11.52 1.85 -11.23
C VAL A 103 11.04 3.29 -11.41
N LEU A 104 9.81 3.58 -10.99
CA LEU A 104 9.29 4.95 -10.89
C LEU A 104 9.62 5.49 -9.49
N PHE A 105 10.18 6.70 -9.42
CA PHE A 105 10.55 7.32 -8.15
C PHE A 105 10.23 8.81 -8.14
N VAL A 106 10.13 9.36 -6.94
CA VAL A 106 9.96 10.79 -6.69
C VAL A 106 11.30 11.49 -6.94
N GLN A 107 11.35 12.30 -7.98
CA GLN A 107 12.57 13.01 -8.37
C GLN A 107 12.83 14.25 -7.52
N SER A 108 11.78 14.94 -7.10
CA SER A 108 11.90 16.12 -6.26
C SER A 108 10.60 16.36 -5.49
N VAL A 109 10.71 16.99 -4.33
CA VAL A 109 9.58 17.46 -3.52
C VAL A 109 9.75 18.94 -3.25
N GLU A 110 8.69 19.71 -3.47
CA GLU A 110 8.69 21.15 -3.21
C GLU A 110 8.53 21.42 -1.70
N PRO A 111 9.39 22.24 -1.08
CA PRO A 111 9.27 22.54 0.35
C PRO A 111 7.92 23.19 0.70
N ASN A 112 7.32 22.75 1.82
CA ASN A 112 5.99 23.15 2.30
C ASN A 112 4.81 22.80 1.38
N SER A 113 5.01 21.94 0.38
CA SER A 113 3.92 21.41 -0.45
C SER A 113 3.14 20.30 0.24
N LEU A 114 2.04 19.86 -0.37
CA LEU A 114 1.29 18.69 0.13
C LEU A 114 2.17 17.43 0.17
N ALA A 115 3.00 17.18 -0.83
CA ALA A 115 3.91 16.04 -0.81
C ALA A 115 4.86 16.07 0.39
N ASP A 116 5.43 17.22 0.69
CA ASP A 116 6.31 17.44 1.86
C ASP A 116 5.54 17.21 3.18
N LEU A 117 4.36 17.82 3.32
CA LEU A 117 3.51 17.68 4.51
C LEU A 117 3.06 16.23 4.76
N TYR A 118 2.88 15.43 3.71
CA TYR A 118 2.52 14.02 3.80
C TYR A 118 3.74 13.09 3.91
N ASN A 119 4.94 13.65 4.04
CA ASN A 119 6.19 12.91 4.18
C ASN A 119 6.44 11.96 2.98
N ILE A 120 6.12 12.44 1.78
CA ILE A 120 6.68 11.94 0.53
C ILE A 120 8.07 12.55 0.41
N LYS A 121 9.08 11.73 0.12
CA LYS A 121 10.47 12.16 0.06
C LYS A 121 11.05 11.99 -1.33
N GLU A 122 12.10 12.75 -1.63
CA GLU A 122 12.94 12.48 -2.79
C GLU A 122 13.49 11.04 -2.72
N ASP A 123 13.64 10.41 -3.89
CA ASP A 123 14.04 9.02 -4.11
C ASP A 123 13.05 7.94 -3.68
N ASP A 124 11.92 8.31 -3.05
CA ASP A 124 10.86 7.36 -2.75
C ASP A 124 10.40 6.61 -4.02
N VAL A 125 10.34 5.28 -3.95
CA VAL A 125 9.84 4.43 -5.02
C VAL A 125 8.32 4.43 -5.01
N VAL A 126 7.72 4.78 -6.14
CA VAL A 126 6.26 4.80 -6.32
C VAL A 126 5.77 3.43 -6.78
N LEU A 127 4.79 2.88 -6.07
CA LEU A 127 4.25 1.55 -6.31
C LEU A 127 2.83 1.58 -6.88
N GLU A 128 2.00 2.49 -6.37
CA GLU A 128 0.60 2.64 -6.81
C GLU A 128 0.20 4.11 -6.93
N LEU A 129 -0.74 4.37 -7.84
CA LEU A 129 -1.50 5.61 -7.94
C LEU A 129 -2.99 5.29 -7.92
N ASN A 130 -3.74 5.93 -7.02
CA ASN A 130 -5.17 5.70 -6.82
C ASN A 130 -5.53 4.21 -6.71
N GLY A 131 -4.73 3.44 -5.96
CA GLY A 131 -4.89 2.00 -5.76
C GLY A 131 -4.54 1.11 -6.97
N HIS A 132 -3.97 1.68 -8.04
CA HIS A 132 -3.55 0.91 -9.22
C HIS A 132 -2.03 0.74 -9.25
N ASP A 133 -1.56 -0.51 -9.41
CA ASP A 133 -0.15 -0.83 -9.65
C ASP A 133 0.35 -0.15 -10.93
N ILE A 134 1.43 0.64 -10.81
CA ILE A 134 1.98 1.42 -11.93
C ILE A 134 3.15 0.74 -12.64
N LYS A 135 3.57 -0.45 -12.21
CA LYS A 135 4.78 -1.13 -12.72
C LYS A 135 4.74 -1.29 -14.24
N ALA A 136 3.60 -1.73 -14.77
CA ALA A 136 3.39 -1.97 -16.20
C ALA A 136 2.92 -0.73 -16.99
N LEU A 137 2.69 0.41 -16.34
CA LEU A 137 2.19 1.61 -16.99
C LEU A 137 3.33 2.43 -17.61
N SER A 138 3.03 3.08 -18.74
CA SER A 138 3.94 4.03 -19.38
C SER A 138 3.97 5.37 -18.63
N MET A 139 5.03 6.15 -18.81
CA MET A 139 5.13 7.50 -18.22
C MET A 139 3.97 8.39 -18.65
N ASN A 140 3.54 8.32 -19.91
CA ASN A 140 2.38 9.09 -20.39
C ASN A 140 1.11 8.74 -19.61
N LYS A 141 0.88 7.43 -19.35
CA LYS A 141 -0.31 7.01 -18.61
C LYS A 141 -0.27 7.47 -17.14
N ILE A 142 0.92 7.42 -16.53
CA ILE A 142 1.15 7.93 -15.18
C ILE A 142 0.87 9.43 -15.12
N SER A 143 1.38 10.22 -16.07
CA SER A 143 1.11 11.65 -16.16
C SER A 143 -0.39 11.94 -16.30
N GLU A 144 -1.10 11.21 -17.18
CA GLU A 144 -2.57 11.33 -17.31
C GLU A 144 -3.30 11.07 -15.99
N MET A 145 -2.86 10.07 -15.22
CA MET A 145 -3.47 9.74 -13.92
C MET A 145 -3.27 10.87 -12.91
N ILE A 146 -2.06 11.44 -12.83
CA ILE A 146 -1.77 12.57 -11.95
C ILE A 146 -2.58 13.80 -12.35
N GLU A 147 -2.63 14.13 -13.65
CA GLU A 147 -3.41 15.28 -14.14
C GLU A 147 -4.92 15.09 -13.91
N SER A 148 -5.42 13.86 -14.05
CA SER A 148 -6.80 13.53 -13.71
C SER A 148 -7.06 13.68 -12.20
N SER A 149 -6.11 13.27 -11.36
CA SER A 149 -6.16 13.49 -9.91
C SER A 149 -6.17 14.97 -9.52
N LYS A 150 -5.45 15.84 -10.25
CA LYS A 150 -5.52 17.29 -10.04
C LYS A 150 -6.92 17.84 -10.32
N GLN A 151 -7.58 17.33 -11.37
CA GLN A 151 -8.96 17.72 -11.72
C GLN A 151 -9.97 17.27 -10.64
N THR A 152 -9.81 16.08 -10.08
CA THR A 152 -10.62 15.61 -8.94
C THR A 152 -10.17 16.17 -7.60
N ARG A 153 -9.03 16.88 -7.58
CA ARG A 153 -8.39 17.48 -6.40
C ARG A 153 -7.93 16.47 -5.35
N GLU A 154 -7.82 15.19 -5.70
CA GLU A 154 -7.53 14.09 -4.79
C GLU A 154 -6.57 13.09 -5.45
N LEU A 155 -5.55 12.67 -4.70
CA LEU A 155 -4.57 11.67 -5.12
C LEU A 155 -4.24 10.72 -3.97
N GLU A 156 -4.37 9.43 -4.21
CA GLU A 156 -3.73 8.41 -3.36
C GLU A 156 -2.44 7.93 -4.02
N ILE A 157 -1.33 7.96 -3.30
CA ILE A 157 -0.03 7.47 -3.80
C ILE A 157 0.59 6.55 -2.75
N LEU A 158 0.98 5.36 -3.19
CA LEU A 158 1.74 4.41 -2.36
C LEU A 158 3.22 4.56 -2.71
N VAL A 159 4.01 4.98 -1.73
CA VAL A 159 5.45 5.11 -1.85
C VAL A 159 6.19 4.24 -0.84
N ILE A 160 7.45 3.94 -1.10
CA ILE A 160 8.33 3.27 -0.14
C ILE A 160 9.75 3.82 -0.28
N ASP A 161 10.46 3.92 0.84
CA ASP A 161 11.88 4.27 0.86
C ASP A 161 12.72 3.26 0.04
N PRO A 162 13.80 3.68 -0.65
CA PRO A 162 14.65 2.79 -1.44
C PRO A 162 15.14 1.54 -0.69
N ALA A 163 15.57 1.67 0.57
CA ALA A 163 16.01 0.52 1.36
C ALA A 163 14.84 -0.42 1.67
N GLY A 164 13.66 0.14 1.93
CA GLY A 164 12.42 -0.63 2.09
C GLY A 164 12.02 -1.39 0.82
N TYR A 165 12.17 -0.76 -0.34
CA TYR A 165 11.96 -1.40 -1.64
C TYR A 165 12.91 -2.58 -1.83
N GLU A 166 14.21 -2.37 -1.67
CA GLU A 166 15.23 -3.42 -1.82
C GLU A 166 15.02 -4.59 -0.83
N PHE A 167 14.68 -4.27 0.41
CA PHE A 167 14.32 -5.27 1.41
C PHE A 167 13.11 -6.09 0.96
N SER A 168 12.10 -5.43 0.39
CA SER A 168 10.90 -6.12 -0.10
C SER A 168 11.21 -7.10 -1.24
N ILE A 169 12.10 -6.72 -2.16
CA ILE A 169 12.54 -7.59 -3.25
C ILE A 169 13.34 -8.76 -2.71
N THR A 170 14.31 -8.50 -1.84
CA THR A 170 15.21 -9.50 -1.24
C THR A 170 14.42 -10.58 -0.48
N HIS A 171 13.38 -10.18 0.25
CA HIS A 171 12.56 -11.07 1.07
C HIS A 171 11.25 -11.49 0.38
N ALA A 172 11.07 -11.15 -0.90
CA ALA A 172 9.86 -11.43 -1.67
C ALA A 172 8.56 -11.01 -0.94
N ILE A 173 8.55 -9.80 -0.39
CA ILE A 173 7.40 -9.18 0.26
C ILE A 173 6.58 -8.46 -0.83
N PRO A 174 5.40 -8.97 -1.23
CA PRO A 174 4.50 -8.18 -2.06
C PRO A 174 4.06 -6.95 -1.29
N ILE A 175 4.08 -5.79 -1.95
CA ILE A 175 3.62 -4.52 -1.39
C ILE A 175 2.45 -4.02 -2.22
N ASN A 176 1.35 -3.69 -1.54
CA ASN A 176 0.22 -2.95 -2.08
C ASN A 176 -0.43 -2.12 -0.95
N SER A 177 -1.35 -1.22 -1.29
CA SER A 177 -1.98 -0.32 -0.32
C SER A 177 -2.91 -1.00 0.69
N HIS A 178 -3.32 -2.25 0.45
CA HIS A 178 -4.24 -2.98 1.33
C HIS A 178 -3.53 -3.74 2.47
N LEU A 179 -2.21 -3.68 2.54
CA LEU A 179 -1.45 -4.44 3.53
C LEU A 179 -1.41 -3.70 4.88
N PRO A 180 -1.55 -4.40 6.02
CA PRO A 180 -1.73 -3.74 7.31
C PRO A 180 -0.47 -3.11 7.91
N PHE A 181 0.70 -3.33 7.30
CA PHE A 181 1.93 -2.65 7.68
C PHE A 181 2.18 -1.38 6.86
N VAL A 182 1.30 -1.04 5.92
CA VAL A 182 1.32 0.25 5.21
C VAL A 182 0.95 1.35 6.18
N GLU A 183 1.78 2.38 6.24
CA GLU A 183 1.51 3.56 7.04
C GLU A 183 0.60 4.52 6.27
N ILE A 184 -0.60 4.76 6.78
CA ILE A 184 -1.49 5.78 6.21
C ILE A 184 -1.00 7.15 6.70
N LYS A 185 -0.61 8.02 5.77
CA LYS A 185 -0.24 9.42 6.07
C LYS A 185 -1.45 10.32 5.81
N ALA A 186 -1.81 11.08 6.84
CA ALA A 186 -2.87 12.09 6.81
C ALA A 186 -2.26 13.47 7.09
N GLU A 187 -2.97 14.55 6.71
CA GLU A 187 -2.53 15.94 6.95
C GLU A 187 -2.06 16.13 8.41
N PRO A 188 -0.84 16.66 8.63
CA PRO A 188 -0.41 17.07 9.94
C PRO A 188 -1.38 18.14 10.49
N GLY A 189 -2.13 17.80 11.55
CA GLY A 189 -2.96 18.76 12.29
C GLY A 189 -4.48 18.57 12.24
N LYS A 190 -5.02 17.60 11.47
CA LYS A 190 -6.41 17.15 11.71
C LYS A 190 -6.42 16.02 12.72
N ILE A 191 -6.75 16.36 13.96
CA ILE A 191 -7.20 15.37 14.95
C ILE A 191 -8.48 14.76 14.37
N ILE A 192 -8.37 13.54 13.87
CA ILE A 192 -9.53 12.68 13.65
C ILE A 192 -9.97 12.20 15.02
N ASP A 193 -10.90 12.95 15.64
CA ASP A 193 -11.68 12.42 16.74
C ASP A 193 -12.37 11.15 16.25
N ARG A 194 -11.98 10.01 16.83
CA ARG A 194 -12.68 8.76 16.63
C ARG A 194 -14.07 8.91 17.25
N ILE A 195 -15.10 8.93 16.42
CA ILE A 195 -16.50 8.69 16.83
C ILE A 195 -16.66 7.18 17.08
#